data_AF-A0A382IC67-F1
#
_entry.id   AF-A0A382IC67-F1
#
_cell.length_a   1.000
_cell.length_b   1.000
_cell.length_c   1.000
_cell.angle_alpha   90.00
_cell.angle_beta   90.00
_cell.angle_gamma   90.00
#
_symmetry.space_group_name_H-M   'P 1'
#
loop_
_entity.id
_entity.type
_entity.pdbx_description
1 polymer ?
#
loop_
_entity_poly.entity_id
_entity_poly.type
_entity_poly.pdbx_seq_one_letter_code
_entity_poly.pdbx_strand_id
1 'polypeptide(L)'
;MGRFETVIGLEIHVQLQTATKLFCGCTNAFGGRPNSRTCPVCLGMPGALPVLNQKAVEFAVRAALALGCEVNLRSRFARKNYFYPDLPKGYQISQYDQPIAGRGKFSFDCGRRRAEVRLLRLHLEEDAGKSIHSSMPRSGTNSY
;
A
#
# COMPACT_ATOMS: atom_id res chain seq x y z
N MET A 1 -13.25 -37.06 6.72
CA MET A 1 -12.11 -36.11 6.60
C MET A 1 -11.81 -35.97 5.13
N GLY A 2 -11.70 -34.74 4.60
CA GLY A 2 -11.40 -34.51 3.19
C GLY A 2 -10.00 -35.04 2.82
N ARG A 3 -9.84 -35.55 1.60
CA ARG A 3 -8.58 -36.12 1.09
C ARG A 3 -7.45 -35.08 0.89
N PHE A 4 -7.78 -33.80 1.02
CA PHE A 4 -6.90 -32.66 0.76
C PHE A 4 -7.01 -31.63 1.89
N GLU A 5 -5.93 -30.86 2.07
CA GLU A 5 -5.85 -29.73 2.99
C GLU A 5 -5.75 -28.42 2.21
N THR A 6 -6.61 -27.45 2.53
CA THR A 6 -6.61 -26.13 1.88
C THR A 6 -5.68 -25.18 2.64
N VAL A 7 -4.67 -24.63 1.94
CA VAL A 7 -3.76 -23.62 2.48
C VAL A 7 -4.03 -22.28 1.80
N ILE A 8 -4.32 -21.24 2.59
CA ILE A 8 -4.66 -19.89 2.10
C ILE A 8 -3.65 -18.88 2.63
N GLY A 9 -3.11 -18.06 1.72
CA GLY A 9 -2.31 -16.88 2.04
C GLY A 9 -2.99 -15.63 1.48
N LEU A 10 -2.95 -14.53 2.24
CA LEU A 10 -3.55 -13.26 1.84
C LEU A 10 -2.47 -12.18 1.72
N GLU A 11 -2.61 -11.35 0.69
CA GLU A 11 -1.87 -10.10 0.51
C GLU A 11 -2.89 -8.95 0.58
N ILE A 12 -2.66 -8.00 1.48
CA ILE A 12 -3.62 -6.97 1.82
C ILE A 12 -2.92 -5.62 1.67
N HIS A 13 -3.44 -4.76 0.80
CA HIS A 13 -3.06 -3.36 0.70
C HIS A 13 -4.08 -2.49 1.44
N VAL A 14 -3.59 -1.57 2.27
CA VAL A 14 -4.42 -0.68 3.09
C VAL A 14 -4.05 0.76 2.78
N GLN A 15 -5.02 1.54 2.32
CA GLN A 15 -4.79 2.97 2.09
C GLN A 15 -4.78 3.73 3.41
N LEU A 16 -3.63 4.34 3.72
CA LEU A 16 -3.49 5.16 4.92
C LEU A 16 -4.22 6.50 4.75
N GLN A 17 -5.04 6.87 5.73
CA GLN A 17 -5.80 8.14 5.74
C GLN A 17 -4.91 9.33 6.14
N THR A 18 -3.83 9.56 5.41
CA THR A 18 -2.97 10.74 5.57
C THR A 18 -3.52 11.93 4.78
N ALA A 19 -3.24 13.16 5.22
CA ALA A 19 -3.65 14.37 4.48
C ALA A 19 -2.92 14.53 3.13
N THR A 20 -1.64 14.11 3.08
CA THR A 20 -0.78 14.19 1.90
C THR A 20 -0.31 12.81 1.43
N LYS A 21 0.13 12.70 0.18
CA LYS A 21 0.65 11.46 -0.41
C LYS A 21 1.93 10.98 0.30
N LEU A 22 2.35 9.75 -0.02
CA LEU A 22 3.49 9.12 0.66
C LEU A 22 4.82 9.81 0.38
N PHE A 23 5.03 10.33 -0.83
CA PHE A 23 6.31 10.90 -1.26
C PHE A 23 6.27 12.37 -1.73
N CYS A 24 5.13 13.05 -1.57
CA CYS A 24 4.99 14.47 -1.91
C CYS A 24 3.83 15.14 -1.14
N GLY A 25 3.78 16.48 -1.19
CA GLY A 25 2.77 17.28 -0.48
C GLY A 25 1.37 17.32 -1.12
N CYS A 26 1.11 16.61 -2.22
CA CYS A 26 -0.23 16.58 -2.81
C CYS A 26 -1.25 15.96 -1.86
N THR A 27 -2.49 16.46 -1.90
CA THR A 27 -3.61 15.91 -1.12
C THR A 27 -3.84 14.42 -1.43
N ASN A 28 -3.97 13.61 -0.38
CA ASN A 28 -4.39 12.21 -0.44
C ASN A 28 -5.86 12.11 0.01
N ALA A 29 -6.76 12.34 -0.94
CA ALA A 29 -8.20 12.27 -0.70
C ALA A 29 -8.87 11.58 -1.88
N PHE A 30 -9.99 10.94 -1.59
CA PHE A 30 -10.81 10.27 -2.59
C PHE A 30 -11.50 11.27 -3.54
N GLY A 31 -11.83 10.82 -4.76
CA GLY A 31 -12.51 11.60 -5.79
C GLY A 31 -11.73 12.81 -6.32
N GLY A 32 -12.46 13.79 -6.84
CA GLY A 32 -11.91 15.00 -7.45
C GLY A 32 -11.76 14.89 -8.97
N ARG A 33 -11.44 16.02 -9.62
CA ARG A 33 -11.23 16.07 -11.08
C ARG A 33 -9.98 15.25 -11.46
N PRO A 34 -10.01 14.48 -12.57
CA PRO A 34 -8.83 13.75 -13.04
C PRO A 34 -7.58 14.62 -13.09
N ASN A 35 -6.46 14.08 -12.59
CA ASN A 35 -5.14 14.72 -12.57
C ASN A 35 -5.03 16.05 -11.80
N SER A 36 -6.05 16.47 -11.03
CA SER A 36 -6.05 17.74 -10.29
C SER A 36 -5.17 17.74 -9.01
N ARG A 37 -4.90 16.56 -8.45
CA ARG A 37 -4.10 16.38 -7.22
C ARG A 37 -2.73 15.78 -7.56
N THR A 38 -2.00 16.43 -8.45
CA THR A 38 -0.72 15.95 -8.99
C THR A 38 0.38 17.01 -8.88
N CYS A 39 1.64 16.58 -8.94
CA CYS A 39 2.83 17.43 -8.96
C CYS A 39 3.97 16.68 -9.67
N PRO A 40 5.11 17.33 -9.97
CA PRO A 40 6.23 16.68 -10.66
C PRO A 40 6.70 15.36 -10.04
N VAL A 41 6.68 15.25 -8.70
CA VAL A 41 7.12 14.04 -7.98
C VAL A 41 6.19 12.86 -8.25
N CYS A 42 4.88 13.01 -8.01
CA CYS A 42 3.96 11.89 -8.20
C CYS A 42 3.63 11.63 -9.67
N LEU A 43 3.95 12.56 -10.58
CA LEU A 43 3.88 12.36 -12.03
C LEU A 43 5.18 11.78 -12.62
N GLY A 44 6.20 11.49 -11.79
CA GLY A 44 7.46 10.93 -12.28
C GLY A 44 8.21 11.81 -13.28
N MET A 45 8.07 13.14 -13.17
CA MET A 45 8.74 14.08 -14.07
C MET A 45 10.26 14.07 -13.86
N PRO A 46 11.05 14.34 -14.92
CA PRO A 46 12.51 14.42 -14.82
C PRO A 46 12.98 15.40 -13.73
N GLY A 47 13.94 14.97 -12.92
CA GLY A 47 14.51 15.78 -11.84
C GLY A 47 13.71 15.82 -10.52
N ALA A 48 12.52 15.22 -10.47
CA ALA A 48 11.72 15.19 -9.24
C ALA A 48 12.22 14.12 -8.25
N LEU A 49 12.24 14.45 -6.95
CA LEU A 49 12.73 13.58 -5.88
C LEU A 49 11.63 13.30 -4.83
N PRO A 50 11.55 12.07 -4.29
CA PRO A 50 10.56 11.70 -3.27
C PRO A 50 10.93 12.25 -1.88
N VAL A 51 9.94 12.73 -1.13
CA VAL A 51 10.08 13.12 0.29
C VAL A 51 9.07 12.35 1.12
N LEU A 52 9.56 11.50 2.02
CA LEU A 52 8.73 10.58 2.80
C LEU A 52 7.78 11.31 3.76
N ASN A 53 6.53 10.87 3.79
CA ASN A 53 5.50 11.36 4.70
C ASN A 53 5.67 10.78 6.11
N GLN A 54 5.99 11.64 7.08
CA GLN A 54 6.14 11.25 8.48
C GLN A 54 4.89 10.60 9.07
N LYS A 55 3.69 11.08 8.71
CA LYS A 55 2.43 10.53 9.24
C LYS A 55 2.16 9.11 8.74
N ALA A 56 2.56 8.81 7.50
CA ALA A 56 2.47 7.46 6.95
C ALA A 56 3.35 6.47 7.74
N VAL A 57 4.56 6.89 8.12
CA VAL A 57 5.46 6.11 8.99
C VAL A 57 4.82 5.87 10.35
N GLU A 58 4.28 6.91 10.99
CA GLU A 58 3.60 6.79 12.29
C GLU A 58 2.44 5.78 12.23
N PHE A 59 1.61 5.86 11.19
CA PHE A 59 0.49 4.93 11.00
C PHE A 59 0.95 3.49 10.76
N ALA A 60 2.00 3.28 9.96
CA ALA A 60 2.55 1.95 9.72
C ALA A 60 3.13 1.33 11.00
N VAL A 61 3.85 2.10 11.82
CA VAL A 61 4.36 1.63 13.12
C VAL A 61 3.21 1.32 14.08
N ARG A 62 2.18 2.18 14.14
CA ARG A 62 0.99 1.95 14.96
C ARG A 62 0.26 0.66 14.55
N ALA A 63 0.07 0.46 13.25
CA ALA A 63 -0.54 -0.76 12.71
C ALA A 63 0.31 -2.00 13.03
N ALA A 64 1.64 -1.92 12.88
CA ALA A 64 2.54 -3.00 13.23
C ALA A 64 2.41 -3.42 14.70
N LEU A 65 2.43 -2.46 15.62
CA LEU A 65 2.25 -2.73 17.05
C LEU A 65 0.88 -3.34 17.36
N ALA A 66 -0.19 -2.81 16.75
CA ALA A 66 -1.55 -3.33 16.93
C ALA A 66 -1.71 -4.77 16.40
N LEU A 67 -0.96 -5.13 15.37
CA LEU A 67 -0.94 -6.47 14.76
C LEU A 67 0.10 -7.41 15.40
N GLY A 68 0.73 -7.00 16.49
CA GLY A 68 1.73 -7.80 17.19
C GLY A 68 3.00 -8.05 16.39
N CYS A 69 3.34 -7.18 15.44
CA CYS A 69 4.55 -7.27 14.64
C CYS A 69 5.76 -6.67 15.37
N GLU A 70 6.94 -7.23 15.10
CA GLU A 70 8.22 -6.64 15.48
C GLU A 70 8.55 -5.45 14.57
N VAL A 71 8.68 -4.25 15.14
CA VAL A 71 9.05 -3.03 14.41
C VAL A 71 10.55 -2.98 14.20
N ASN A 72 10.99 -2.83 12.94
CA ASN A 72 12.41 -2.77 12.62
C ASN A 72 12.96 -1.37 12.88
N LEU A 73 14.04 -1.26 13.67
CA LEU A 73 14.74 0.00 13.92
C LEU A 73 15.41 0.58 12.66
N ARG A 74 15.62 -0.26 11.65
CA ARG A 74 16.13 0.12 10.33
C ARG A 74 15.22 -0.47 9.27
N SER A 75 14.78 0.36 8.34
CA SER A 75 14.03 -0.06 7.16
C SER A 75 14.52 0.70 5.94
N ARG A 76 14.33 0.12 4.75
CA ARG A 76 14.84 0.67 3.49
C ARG A 76 13.78 0.60 2.41
N PHE A 77 13.57 1.73 1.75
CA PHE A 77 12.77 1.76 0.52
C PHE A 77 13.58 1.20 -0.66
N ALA A 78 12.89 0.41 -1.48
CA ALA A 78 13.38 -0.21 -2.70
C ALA A 78 12.51 0.22 -3.89
N ARG A 79 13.05 0.11 -5.10
CA ARG A 79 12.32 0.36 -6.34
C ARG A 79 11.89 -0.97 -6.95
N LYS A 80 10.58 -1.21 -7.02
CA LYS A 80 9.96 -2.33 -7.71
C LYS A 80 9.69 -1.92 -9.16
N ASN A 81 10.55 -2.32 -10.09
CA ASN A 81 10.53 -1.84 -11.47
C ASN A 81 9.55 -2.66 -12.33
N TYR A 82 8.60 -1.98 -12.98
CA TYR A 82 7.67 -2.56 -13.96
C TYR A 82 7.02 -1.43 -14.78
N PHE A 83 6.61 -1.74 -16.01
CA PHE A 83 6.00 -0.76 -16.91
C PHE A 83 4.48 -0.94 -16.93
N TYR A 84 3.76 0.11 -16.53
CA TYR A 84 2.31 0.17 -16.70
C TYR A 84 1.86 1.65 -16.78
N PRO A 85 0.81 2.00 -17.56
CA PRO A 85 0.44 3.40 -17.81
C PRO A 85 0.06 4.23 -16.57
N ASP A 86 -0.44 3.61 -15.51
CA ASP A 86 -0.77 4.29 -14.26
C ASP A 86 0.43 4.43 -13.29
N LEU A 87 1.60 3.89 -13.65
CA LEU A 87 2.82 3.95 -12.87
C LEU A 87 3.86 4.86 -13.56
N PRO A 88 3.82 6.18 -13.32
CA PRO A 88 4.54 7.15 -14.14
C PRO A 88 6.07 7.06 -14.05
N LYS A 89 6.60 6.47 -12.97
CA LYS A 89 8.05 6.39 -12.73
C LYS A 89 8.73 5.19 -13.39
N GLY A 90 7.97 4.23 -13.94
CA GLY A 90 8.49 2.92 -14.34
C GLY A 90 8.95 2.04 -13.18
N TYR A 91 8.72 2.50 -11.94
CA TYR A 91 8.90 1.74 -10.71
C TYR A 91 7.98 2.27 -9.60
N GLN A 92 7.59 1.37 -8.70
CA GLN A 92 6.90 1.69 -7.46
C GLN A 92 7.93 1.75 -6.33
N ILE A 93 7.91 2.82 -5.53
CA ILE A 93 8.71 2.87 -4.30
C ILE A 93 7.95 2.08 -3.22
N SER A 94 8.54 0.95 -2.81
CA SER A 94 8.03 0.03 -1.78
C SER A 94 9.17 -0.34 -0.83
N GLN A 95 9.03 -1.37 0.00
CA GLN A 95 10.16 -1.94 0.76
C GLN A 95 10.27 -3.43 0.42
N TYR A 96 11.49 -3.93 0.28
CA TYR A 96 11.74 -5.33 -0.09
C TYR A 96 12.34 -6.11 1.07
N ASP A 97 13.66 -6.21 1.15
CA ASP A 97 14.42 -6.96 2.15
C ASP A 97 14.31 -6.38 3.57
N GLN A 98 14.13 -5.06 3.69
CA GLN A 98 14.09 -4.35 4.98
C GLN A 98 12.75 -3.61 5.18
N PRO A 99 11.64 -4.32 5.44
CA PRO A 99 10.33 -3.73 5.71
C PRO A 99 10.32 -2.92 7.01
N ILE A 100 9.32 -2.07 7.20
CA ILE A 100 9.14 -1.33 8.46
C ILE A 100 8.81 -2.23 9.65
N ALA A 101 8.14 -3.36 9.42
CA ALA A 101 7.89 -4.37 10.45
C ALA A 101 7.94 -5.79 9.89
N GLY A 102 8.45 -6.70 10.72
CA GLY A 102 8.64 -8.11 10.43
C GLY A 102 7.45 -8.96 10.83
N ARG A 103 7.75 -10.12 11.42
CA ARG A 103 6.75 -11.13 11.78
C ARG A 103 5.83 -10.61 12.88
N GLY A 104 4.55 -10.93 12.76
CA GLY A 104 3.56 -10.69 13.79
C GLY A 104 2.54 -11.82 13.85
N LYS A 105 1.62 -11.73 14.80
CA LYS A 105 0.50 -12.66 14.94
C LYS A 105 -0.66 -11.97 15.62
N PHE A 106 -1.86 -12.28 15.17
CA PHE A 106 -3.07 -11.83 15.84
C PHE A 106 -4.12 -12.94 15.84
N SER A 107 -4.97 -12.91 16.86
CA SER A 107 -6.11 -13.82 16.96
C SER A 107 -7.40 -13.09 16.60
N PHE A 108 -8.35 -13.83 16.02
CA PHE A 108 -9.68 -13.34 15.73
C PHE A 108 -10.72 -14.45 15.91
N ASP A 109 -11.97 -14.04 16.10
CA ASP A 109 -13.07 -14.99 16.28
C ASP A 109 -13.58 -15.49 14.92
N CYS A 110 -13.69 -16.81 14.80
CA CYS A 110 -14.22 -17.52 13.65
C CYS A 110 -15.39 -18.40 14.13
N GLY A 111 -16.56 -17.78 14.29
CA GLY A 111 -17.72 -18.41 14.89
C GLY A 111 -17.47 -18.72 16.37
N ARG A 112 -17.53 -19.99 16.77
CA ARG A 112 -17.27 -20.44 18.15
C ARG A 112 -15.80 -20.76 18.43
N ARG A 113 -14.91 -20.57 17.46
CA ARG A 113 -13.47 -20.88 17.59
C ARG A 113 -12.66 -19.59 17.52
N ARG A 114 -11.64 -19.49 18.35
CA ARG A 114 -10.59 -18.49 18.19
C ARG A 114 -9.56 -19.02 17.20
N ALA A 115 -9.32 -18.28 16.14
CA ALA A 115 -8.28 -18.56 15.15
C ALA A 115 -7.08 -17.63 15.39
N GLU A 116 -5.90 -18.07 14.98
CA GLU A 116 -4.69 -17.25 14.97
C GLU A 116 -4.09 -17.29 13.56
N VAL A 117 -3.64 -16.13 13.09
CA VAL A 117 -2.91 -16.01 11.82
C VAL A 117 -1.60 -15.29 12.06
N ARG A 118 -0.59 -15.71 11.30
CA ARG A 118 0.73 -15.08 11.29
C ARG A 118 0.80 -14.06 10.18
N LEU A 119 1.39 -12.92 10.48
CA LEU A 119 1.80 -11.92 9.51
C LEU A 119 3.27 -12.13 9.19
N LEU A 120 3.60 -12.20 7.90
CA LEU A 120 4.98 -12.36 7.44
C LEU A 120 5.75 -11.04 7.52
N ARG A 121 5.09 -9.94 7.14
CA ARG A 121 5.69 -8.60 7.05
C ARG A 121 4.59 -7.53 6.97
N LEU A 122 4.96 -6.31 7.33
CA LEU A 122 4.22 -5.08 7.01
C LEU A 122 5.21 -4.08 6.45
N HIS A 123 4.88 -3.47 5.31
CA HIS A 123 5.75 -2.50 4.67
C HIS A 123 4.96 -1.32 4.10
N LEU A 124 5.65 -0.22 3.86
CA LEU A 124 5.12 0.97 3.20
C LEU A 124 5.40 0.94 1.71
N GLU A 125 4.43 1.38 0.92
CA GLU A 125 4.57 1.61 -0.51
C GLU A 125 3.64 2.71 -1.00
N GLU A 126 3.99 3.32 -2.13
CA GLU A 126 3.08 4.23 -2.82
C GLU A 126 2.11 3.47 -3.72
N ASP A 127 0.91 4.01 -3.89
CA ASP A 127 -0.08 3.46 -4.81
C ASP A 127 0.16 3.96 -6.25
N ALA A 128 -0.35 3.20 -7.21
CA ALA A 128 -0.38 3.59 -8.61
C ALA A 128 -1.57 4.53 -8.90
N GLY A 129 -1.64 5.03 -10.14
CA GLY A 129 -2.80 5.77 -10.62
C GLY A 129 -3.99 4.87 -10.96
N LYS A 130 -4.97 5.43 -11.66
CA LYS A 130 -6.16 4.71 -12.13
C LYS A 130 -6.26 4.82 -13.65
N SER A 131 -6.39 3.68 -14.32
CA SER A 131 -6.65 3.61 -15.77
C SER A 131 -8.14 3.32 -16.03
N ILE A 132 -8.74 4.05 -16.97
CA ILE A 132 -10.15 3.88 -17.37
C ILE A 132 -10.19 3.53 -18.86
N HIS A 133 -10.75 2.37 -19.19
CA HIS A 133 -10.97 1.97 -20.58
C HIS A 133 -12.29 2.55 -21.10
N SER A 134 -12.22 3.35 -22.17
CA SER A 134 -13.35 4.11 -22.70
C SER A 134 -14.43 3.27 -23.39
N SER A 135 -14.13 2.02 -23.77
CA SER A 135 -15.04 1.14 -24.49
C SER A 135 -16.07 0.41 -23.61
N MET A 136 -16.03 0.57 -22.28
CA MET A 136 -16.98 -0.10 -21.37
C MET A 136 -18.12 0.84 -20.93
N PRO A 137 -19.41 0.46 -21.12
CA PRO A 137 -20.57 1.34 -20.95
C PRO A 137 -20.87 1.86 -19.52
N ARG A 138 -19.96 1.68 -18.54
CA ARG A 138 -20.11 2.13 -17.14
C ARG A 138 -18.82 2.62 -16.49
N SER A 139 -17.78 2.86 -17.28
CA SER A 139 -16.43 3.15 -16.76
C SER A 139 -16.33 4.46 -15.96
N GLY A 140 -17.22 5.42 -16.22
CA GLY A 140 -17.25 6.72 -15.54
C GLY A 140 -18.09 6.82 -14.26
N THR A 141 -19.00 5.89 -13.98
CA THR A 141 -20.03 6.06 -12.93
C THR A 141 -19.92 5.11 -11.73
N ASN A 142 -19.26 3.95 -11.87
CA ASN A 142 -19.03 2.98 -10.79
C ASN A 142 -17.57 2.86 -10.37
N SER A 143 -16.83 3.95 -10.52
CA SER A 143 -15.41 4.00 -10.21
C SER A 143 -15.25 4.35 -8.73
N TYR A 144 -14.91 3.34 -7.92
CA TYR A 144 -14.54 3.49 -6.50
C TYR A 144 -13.67 4.68 -6.20
#